data_AF-A0A6P0L516-F1
#
_entry.id   AF-A0A6P0L516-F1
#
_cell.length_a   1.000
_cell.length_b   1.000
_cell.length_c   1.000
_cell.angle_alpha   90.00
_cell.angle_beta   90.00
_cell.angle_gamma   90.00
#
_symmetry.space_group_name_H-M   'P 1'
#
loop_
_entity.id
_entity.type
_entity.pdbx_description
1 polymer ?
#
loop_
_entity_poly.entity_id
_entity_poly.type
_entity_poly.pdbx_seq_one_letter_code
_entity_poly.pdbx_strand_id
1 'polypeptide(L)'
;MALPRPKAVELTGLSRNTLRKYGDNGTIKCEKTPGGTRFFDTESKLCLGARSSKHLQAVCCYCLLSSSKQRDDLARQVAYKHSLFPEAEIIIDIGSGLNYKRKGLRTILERIVLGDQLTIVVACRDRLTRFGFELIEYLVGINGGKILVLDQPESCPESEQAADLL
;
A
#
# COMPACT_ATOMS: atom_id res chain seq x y z
N MET A 1 -20.61 -8.40 -13.47
CA MET A 1 -22.04 -8.59 -13.81
C MET A 1 -22.79 -7.30 -13.51
N ALA A 2 -23.48 -6.71 -14.49
CA ALA A 2 -24.11 -5.40 -14.32
C ALA A 2 -25.43 -5.52 -13.53
N LEU A 3 -25.52 -4.83 -12.39
CA LEU A 3 -26.65 -4.94 -11.47
C LEU A 3 -27.52 -3.69 -11.45
N PRO A 4 -28.85 -3.84 -11.26
CA PRO A 4 -29.75 -2.72 -11.02
C PRO A 4 -29.34 -1.95 -9.76
N ARG A 5 -29.62 -0.64 -9.75
CA ARG A 5 -29.29 0.26 -8.63
C ARG A 5 -29.61 -0.28 -7.22
N PRO A 6 -30.77 -0.90 -6.92
CA PRO A 6 -31.08 -1.40 -5.59
C PRO A 6 -30.11 -2.50 -5.13
N LYS A 7 -29.86 -3.49 -5.99
CA LYS A 7 -28.92 -4.59 -5.72
C LYS A 7 -27.48 -4.09 -5.59
N ALA A 8 -27.11 -3.06 -6.35
CA ALA A 8 -25.79 -2.45 -6.24
C ALA A 8 -25.57 -1.74 -4.89
N VAL A 9 -26.62 -1.14 -4.30
CA VAL A 9 -26.55 -0.53 -2.96
C VAL A 9 -26.32 -1.58 -1.89
N GLU A 10 -27.05 -2.70 -1.94
CA GLU A 10 -26.92 -3.80 -0.98
C GLU A 10 -25.52 -4.42 -0.99
N LEU A 11 -24.93 -4.62 -2.18
CA LEU A 11 -23.62 -5.25 -2.30
C LEU A 11 -22.45 -4.31 -1.98
N THR A 12 -22.54 -3.03 -2.35
CA THR A 12 -21.41 -2.09 -2.19
C THR A 12 -21.44 -1.33 -0.87
N GLY A 13 -22.57 -1.32 -0.15
CA GLY A 13 -22.77 -0.48 1.04
C GLY A 13 -22.79 1.03 0.75
N LEU A 14 -22.74 1.44 -0.52
CA LEU A 14 -22.71 2.85 -0.93
C LEU A 14 -24.14 3.40 -1.07
N SER A 15 -24.32 4.68 -0.69
CA SER A 15 -25.60 5.36 -0.87
C SER A 15 -25.98 5.47 -2.36
N ARG A 16 -27.29 5.54 -2.66
CA ARG A 16 -27.82 5.71 -4.03
C ARG A 16 -27.22 6.94 -4.74
N ASN A 17 -26.98 8.01 -3.99
CA ASN A 17 -26.42 9.25 -4.52
C ASN A 17 -24.93 9.08 -4.86
N THR A 18 -24.19 8.35 -4.02
CA THR A 18 -22.78 8.03 -4.24
C THR A 18 -22.60 7.18 -5.49
N LEU A 19 -23.42 6.13 -5.67
CA LEU A 19 -23.39 5.29 -6.87
C LEU A 19 -23.72 6.08 -8.14
N ARG A 20 -24.68 7.01 -8.08
CA ARG A 20 -25.01 7.89 -9.21
C ARG A 20 -23.82 8.78 -9.58
N LYS A 21 -23.23 9.47 -8.60
CA LYS A 21 -22.04 10.32 -8.79
C LYS A 21 -20.87 9.52 -9.36
N TYR A 22 -20.66 8.30 -8.87
CA TYR A 22 -19.59 7.43 -9.34
C TYR A 22 -19.84 6.90 -10.75
N GLY A 23 -21.09 6.62 -11.13
CA GLY A 23 -21.43 6.33 -12.52
C GLY A 23 -21.23 7.54 -13.44
N ASP A 24 -21.66 8.72 -13.01
CA ASP A 24 -21.52 9.96 -13.80
C ASP A 24 -20.05 10.37 -13.99
N ASN A 25 -19.21 10.18 -12.97
CA ASN A 25 -17.77 10.47 -13.02
C ASN A 25 -16.95 9.32 -13.65
N GLY A 26 -17.58 8.26 -14.17
CA GLY A 26 -16.89 7.08 -14.74
C GLY A 26 -16.10 6.26 -13.72
N THR A 27 -16.27 6.52 -12.42
CA THR A 27 -15.68 5.74 -11.34
C THR A 27 -16.28 4.34 -11.33
N ILE A 28 -17.59 4.15 -11.51
CA ILE A 28 -18.18 2.82 -11.66
C ILE A 28 -18.68 2.72 -13.09
N LYS A 29 -18.33 1.63 -13.78
CA LYS A 29 -18.89 1.35 -15.12
C LYS A 29 -20.41 1.27 -14.98
N CYS A 30 -21.09 2.21 -15.64
CA CYS A 30 -22.54 2.24 -15.68
C CYS A 30 -23.04 2.14 -17.12
N GLU A 31 -23.93 1.19 -17.36
CA GLU A 31 -24.62 1.05 -18.62
C GLU A 31 -26.05 1.58 -18.48
N LYS A 32 -26.50 2.32 -19.49
CA LYS A 32 -27.87 2.84 -19.55
C LYS A 32 -28.63 2.03 -20.57
N THR A 33 -29.74 1.45 -20.18
CA THR A 33 -30.69 0.90 -21.15
C THR A 33 -31.43 2.05 -21.86
N PRO A 34 -32.00 1.79 -23.05
CA PRO A 34 -32.82 2.78 -23.78
C PRO A 34 -33.96 3.37 -22.93
N GLY A 35 -34.48 2.61 -21.96
CA GLY A 35 -35.48 3.05 -20.98
C GLY A 35 -34.94 3.87 -19.79
N GLY A 36 -33.67 4.31 -19.83
CA GLY A 36 -33.08 5.19 -18.81
C GLY A 36 -32.67 4.51 -17.49
N THR A 37 -32.81 3.18 -17.39
CA THR A 37 -32.37 2.43 -16.21
C THR A 37 -30.86 2.26 -16.22
N ARG A 38 -30.21 2.59 -15.11
CA ARG A 38 -28.76 2.43 -14.93
C ARG A 38 -28.44 1.08 -14.31
N PHE A 39 -27.55 0.34 -14.94
CA PHE A 39 -26.94 -0.88 -14.41
C PHE A 39 -25.50 -0.57 -14.03
N PHE A 40 -25.08 -0.98 -12.85
CA PHE A 40 -23.76 -0.75 -12.29
C PHE A 40 -22.99 -2.07 -12.28
N ASP A 41 -21.82 -2.09 -12.91
CA ASP A 41 -20.95 -3.25 -12.83
C ASP A 41 -20.20 -3.24 -11.48
N THR A 42 -20.78 -3.93 -10.51
CA THR A 42 -20.26 -4.01 -9.14
C THR A 42 -19.04 -4.94 -9.01
N GLU A 43 -18.88 -5.90 -9.93
CA GLU A 43 -17.71 -6.79 -9.96
C GLU A 43 -16.44 -6.05 -10.41
N SER A 44 -16.57 -5.09 -11.34
CA SER A 44 -15.45 -4.23 -11.74
C SER A 44 -14.88 -3.38 -10.59
N LYS A 45 -15.55 -3.35 -9.43
CA LYS A 45 -15.35 -2.38 -8.35
C LYS A 45 -15.48 -2.93 -6.92
N LEU A 46 -15.58 -4.24 -6.70
CA LEU A 46 -15.19 -4.83 -5.40
C LEU A 46 -13.74 -4.47 -5.06
N CYS A 47 -12.95 -4.13 -6.07
CA CYS A 47 -11.74 -3.34 -5.94
C CYS A 47 -12.09 -1.86 -5.81
N LEU A 48 -12.41 -1.38 -4.60
CA LEU A 48 -12.49 0.05 -4.29
C LEU A 48 -11.15 0.81 -4.52
N GLY A 49 -10.11 0.11 -4.99
CA GLY A 49 -8.81 0.64 -5.41
C GLY A 49 -8.37 0.34 -6.85
N ALA A 50 -9.04 -0.51 -7.62
CA ALA A 50 -8.61 -0.78 -9.00
C ALA A 50 -9.06 0.37 -9.92
N ARG A 51 -8.27 1.45 -9.92
CA ARG A 51 -8.07 2.15 -11.19
C ARG A 51 -7.50 1.11 -12.15
N SER A 52 -7.99 1.14 -13.38
CA SER A 52 -7.38 0.47 -14.52
C SER A 52 -5.99 1.06 -14.77
N SER A 53 -5.04 0.85 -13.87
CA SER A 53 -3.62 1.06 -14.08
C SER A 53 -3.04 -0.33 -14.25
N LYS A 54 -2.28 -0.52 -15.33
CA LYS A 54 -1.33 -1.62 -15.49
C LYS A 54 -0.82 -2.02 -14.10
N HIS A 55 -0.96 -3.29 -13.69
CA HIS A 55 -0.36 -3.76 -12.45
C HIS A 55 1.13 -3.40 -12.51
N LEU A 56 1.51 -2.34 -11.81
CA LEU A 56 2.87 -1.84 -11.82
C LEU A 56 3.61 -2.72 -10.85
N GLN A 57 4.37 -3.66 -11.41
CA GLN A 57 5.39 -4.36 -10.66
C GLN A 57 6.44 -3.32 -10.28
N ALA A 58 6.56 -3.06 -8.99
CA ALA A 58 7.51 -2.08 -8.47
C ALA A 58 8.29 -2.69 -7.32
N VAL A 59 9.60 -2.50 -7.36
CA VAL A 59 10.49 -2.80 -6.23
C VAL A 59 10.62 -1.54 -5.40
N CYS A 60 10.33 -1.62 -4.11
CA CYS A 60 10.38 -0.49 -3.18
C CYS A 60 11.38 -0.81 -2.07
N CYS A 61 12.45 -0.04 -1.95
CA CYS A 61 13.37 -0.09 -0.83
C CYS A 61 12.86 0.81 0.30
N TYR A 62 12.39 0.20 1.40
CA TYR A 62 11.89 0.94 2.54
C TYR A 62 12.97 1.14 3.61
N CYS A 63 13.16 2.38 4.05
CA CYS A 63 14.13 2.79 5.06
C CYS A 63 13.43 3.56 6.19
N LEU A 64 13.63 3.13 7.43
CA LEU A 64 13.16 3.83 8.62
C LEU A 64 14.34 4.34 9.45
N LEU A 65 14.34 5.63 9.77
CA LEU A 65 15.25 6.24 10.73
C LEU A 65 14.52 6.56 12.03
N SER A 66 15.17 6.36 13.17
CA SER A 66 14.60 6.77 14.47
C SER A 66 14.68 8.29 14.64
N SER A 67 15.73 8.92 14.11
CA SER A 67 15.96 10.36 14.21
C SER A 67 16.49 10.97 12.92
N SER A 68 16.13 12.23 12.67
CA SER A 68 16.65 13.03 11.55
C SER A 68 18.17 13.29 11.63
N LYS A 69 18.79 13.06 12.80
CA LYS A 69 20.23 13.17 13.01
C LYS A 69 21.04 12.05 12.33
N GLN A 70 20.40 10.95 11.93
CA GLN A 70 21.03 9.81 11.25
C GLN A 70 21.05 9.93 9.71
N ARG A 71 21.03 11.15 9.17
CA ARG A 71 20.96 11.39 7.71
C ARG A 71 22.19 10.91 6.94
N ASP A 72 23.38 10.97 7.54
CA ASP A 72 24.59 10.52 6.87
C ASP A 72 24.65 8.99 6.77
N ASP A 73 24.08 8.28 7.76
CA ASP A 73 23.90 6.83 7.72
C ASP A 73 22.85 6.42 6.69
N LEU A 74 21.79 7.23 6.53
CA LEU A 74 20.78 7.02 5.50
C LEU A 74 21.39 7.05 4.10
N ALA A 75 22.28 8.00 3.80
CA ALA A 75 22.91 8.09 2.49
C ALA A 75 23.69 6.81 2.14
N ARG A 76 24.39 6.23 3.13
CA ARG A 76 25.10 4.95 2.98
C ARG A 76 24.14 3.78 2.76
N GLN A 77 23.06 3.71 3.54
CA GLN A 77 22.04 2.67 3.38
C GLN A 77 21.32 2.76 2.02
N VAL A 78 21.02 3.97 1.57
CA VAL A 78 20.42 4.24 0.27
C VAL A 78 21.35 3.82 -0.85
N ALA A 79 22.63 4.19 -0.79
CA ALA A 79 23.62 3.79 -1.79
C ALA A 79 23.79 2.25 -1.86
N TYR A 80 23.82 1.58 -0.70
CA TYR A 80 23.88 0.12 -0.63
C TYR A 80 22.63 -0.55 -1.20
N LYS A 81 21.44 -0.03 -0.90
CA LYS A 81 20.19 -0.58 -1.46
C LYS A 81 20.08 -0.32 -2.96
N HIS A 82 20.54 0.84 -3.43
CA HIS A 82 20.56 1.18 -4.84
C HIS A 82 21.59 0.35 -5.63
N SER A 83 22.68 -0.11 -5.00
CA SER A 83 23.62 -1.02 -5.66
C SER A 83 23.03 -2.43 -5.84
N LEU A 84 22.22 -2.89 -4.88
CA LEU A 84 21.52 -4.17 -4.96
C LEU A 84 20.29 -4.12 -5.88
N PHE A 85 19.55 -3.00 -5.85
CA PHE A 85 18.31 -2.80 -6.58
C PHE A 85 18.33 -1.45 -7.31
N PRO A 86 18.95 -1.36 -8.50
CA PRO A 86 19.14 -0.10 -9.22
C PRO A 86 17.85 0.59 -9.67
N GLU A 87 16.79 -0.19 -9.91
CA GLU A 87 15.49 0.32 -10.35
C GLU A 87 14.49 0.45 -9.20
N ALA A 88 14.91 0.22 -7.95
CA ALA A 88 14.00 0.28 -6.82
C ALA A 88 13.68 1.72 -6.40
N GLU A 89 12.40 1.97 -6.14
CA GLU A 89 11.93 3.20 -5.53
C GLU A 89 12.35 3.26 -4.06
N ILE A 90 12.93 4.37 -3.63
CA ILE A 90 13.42 4.52 -2.26
C ILE A 90 12.39 5.29 -1.44
N ILE A 91 11.82 4.63 -0.44
CA ILE A 91 10.82 5.20 0.47
C ILE A 91 11.47 5.35 1.84
N ILE A 92 11.49 6.58 2.36
CA ILE A 92 12.15 6.91 3.62
C ILE A 92 11.13 7.48 4.59
N ASP A 93 11.13 6.96 5.81
CA ASP A 93 10.38 7.52 6.94
C ASP A 93 11.31 7.82 8.12
N ILE A 94 10.89 8.80 8.92
CA ILE A 94 11.55 9.16 10.17
C ILE A 94 10.53 9.01 11.31
N GLY A 95 10.90 8.27 12.34
CA GLY A 95 10.12 8.07 13.56
C GLY A 95 10.15 6.62 14.05
N SER A 96 9.29 6.35 15.03
CA SER A 96 9.14 5.03 15.64
C SER A 96 8.57 3.99 14.67
N GLY A 97 9.01 2.74 14.81
CA GLY A 97 8.42 1.59 14.10
C GLY A 97 6.98 1.25 14.55
N LEU A 98 6.50 1.87 15.64
CA LEU A 98 5.10 1.79 16.11
C LEU A 98 4.18 2.82 15.44
N ASN A 99 4.74 3.82 14.76
CA ASN A 99 3.93 4.87 14.14
C ASN A 99 3.40 4.43 12.77
N TYR A 100 2.17 3.94 12.72
CA TYR A 100 1.52 3.58 11.45
C TYR A 100 1.07 4.77 10.59
N LYS A 101 1.19 6.01 11.09
CA LYS A 101 0.83 7.23 10.35
C LYS A 101 1.99 7.81 9.53
N ARG A 102 3.14 7.12 9.52
CA ARG A 102 4.31 7.46 8.71
C ARG A 102 3.93 7.55 7.22
N LYS A 103 4.46 8.54 6.52
CA LYS A 103 4.02 8.89 5.16
C LYS A 103 4.41 7.78 4.17
N GLY A 104 5.64 7.28 4.24
CA GLY A 104 6.13 6.22 3.37
C GLY A 104 5.36 4.91 3.56
N LEU A 105 5.15 4.49 4.81
CA LEU A 105 4.33 3.31 5.11
C LEU A 105 2.90 3.47 4.58
N ARG A 106 2.29 4.64 4.75
CA ARG A 106 0.95 4.91 4.24
C ARG A 106 0.91 4.85 2.71
N THR A 107 1.92 5.38 2.01
CA THR A 107 2.02 5.28 0.55
C THR A 107 2.09 3.83 0.09
N ILE A 108 2.86 2.98 0.78
CA ILE A 108 2.92 1.53 0.50
C ILE A 108 1.54 0.90 0.66
N LEU A 109 0.86 1.16 1.78
CA LEU A 109 -0.47 0.60 2.05
C LEU A 109 -1.52 1.07 1.02
N GLU A 110 -1.50 2.34 0.65
CA GLU A 110 -2.38 2.87 -0.40
C GLU A 110 -2.15 2.16 -1.74
N ARG A 111 -0.89 1.92 -2.12
CA ARG A 111 -0.55 1.17 -3.34
C ARG A 111 -1.00 -0.29 -3.29
N ILE A 112 -0.89 -0.94 -2.14
CA ILE A 112 -1.43 -2.30 -1.94
C ILE A 112 -2.96 -2.27 -2.11
N VAL A 113 -3.67 -1.32 -1.52
CA VAL A 113 -5.14 -1.20 -1.70
C VAL A 113 -5.52 -0.92 -3.16
N LEU A 114 -4.66 -0.24 -3.93
CA LEU A 114 -4.86 0.02 -5.36
C LEU A 114 -4.64 -1.22 -6.25
N GLY A 115 -4.04 -2.30 -5.73
CA GLY A 115 -3.77 -3.52 -6.50
C GLY A 115 -2.37 -3.59 -7.11
N ASP A 116 -1.43 -2.74 -6.68
CA ASP A 116 -0.05 -2.81 -7.14
C ASP A 116 0.65 -4.07 -6.62
N GLN A 117 1.47 -4.68 -7.48
CA GLN A 117 2.32 -5.82 -7.12
C GLN A 117 3.67 -5.29 -6.62
N LEU A 118 3.76 -5.08 -5.31
CA LEU A 118 4.96 -4.50 -4.68
C LEU A 118 5.92 -5.57 -4.21
N THR A 119 7.20 -5.39 -4.53
CA THR A 119 8.30 -6.09 -3.84
C THR A 119 8.95 -5.12 -2.87
N ILE A 120 8.71 -5.29 -1.58
CA ILE A 120 9.20 -4.38 -0.55
C ILE A 120 10.49 -4.94 0.02
N VAL A 121 11.59 -4.21 -0.13
CA VAL A 121 12.91 -4.56 0.42
C VAL A 121 13.15 -3.78 1.70
N VAL A 122 13.37 -4.50 2.80
CA VAL A 122 13.64 -3.96 4.14
C VAL A 122 14.94 -4.53 4.69
N ALA A 123 15.63 -3.74 5.52
CA ALA A 123 16.90 -4.18 6.12
C ALA A 123 16.66 -5.23 7.23
N CYS A 124 15.65 -5.00 8.07
CA CYS A 124 15.17 -5.93 9.10
C CYS A 124 13.65 -5.76 9.27
N ARG A 125 12.99 -6.76 9.88
CA ARG A 125 11.52 -6.78 10.06
C ARG A 125 11.00 -5.54 10.80
N ASP A 126 11.67 -5.19 11.89
CA ASP A 126 11.31 -4.08 12.76
C ASP A 126 11.37 -2.71 12.08
N ARG A 127 12.19 -2.56 11.03
CA ARG A 127 12.27 -1.31 10.27
C ARG A 127 11.01 -1.06 9.47
N LEU A 128 10.29 -2.11 9.07
CA LEU A 128 8.96 -1.96 8.48
C LEU A 128 7.97 -1.56 9.57
N THR A 129 7.75 -2.46 10.54
CA THR A 129 6.90 -2.25 11.70
C THR A 129 7.37 -3.10 12.87
N ARG A 130 7.18 -2.61 14.10
CA ARG A 130 7.46 -3.41 15.32
C ARG A 130 6.48 -4.55 15.52
N PHE A 131 5.22 -4.31 15.19
CA PHE A 131 4.15 -5.29 15.28
C PHE A 131 3.40 -5.35 13.95
N GLY A 132 2.64 -6.43 13.72
CA GLY A 132 1.82 -6.55 12.51
C GLY A 132 2.63 -6.71 11.21
N PHE A 133 3.89 -7.16 11.28
CA PHE A 133 4.67 -7.51 10.10
C PHE A 133 3.92 -8.54 9.24
N GLU A 134 3.43 -9.62 9.86
CA GLU A 134 2.65 -10.68 9.21
C GLU A 134 1.36 -10.15 8.56
N LEU A 135 0.73 -9.14 9.16
CA LEU A 135 -0.45 -8.49 8.58
C LEU A 135 -0.09 -7.76 7.28
N ILE A 136 1.01 -7.02 7.28
CA ILE A 136 1.47 -6.31 6.07
C ILE A 136 1.93 -7.31 5.02
N GLU A 137 2.64 -8.37 5.42
CA GLU A 137 3.04 -9.46 4.53
C GLU A 137 1.83 -10.12 3.86
N TYR A 138 0.78 -10.42 4.64
CA TYR A 138 -0.48 -10.93 4.11
C TYR A 138 -1.11 -9.97 3.11
N LEU A 139 -1.23 -8.68 3.44
CA LEU A 139 -1.80 -7.67 2.54
C LEU A 139 -1.02 -7.54 1.22
N VAL A 140 0.31 -7.57 1.28
CA VAL A 140 1.18 -7.56 0.09
C VAL A 140 0.97 -8.84 -0.73
N GLY A 141 0.82 -9.99 -0.06
CA GLY A 141 0.59 -11.29 -0.68
C GLY A 141 -0.73 -11.40 -1.44
N ILE A 142 -1.78 -10.69 -1.02
CA ILE A 142 -3.08 -10.65 -1.73
C ILE A 142 -2.91 -10.22 -3.19
N ASN A 143 -1.98 -9.30 -3.47
CA ASN A 143 -1.70 -8.80 -4.80
C ASN A 143 -0.55 -9.54 -5.51
N GLY A 144 -0.03 -10.64 -4.94
CA GLY A 144 1.13 -11.35 -5.45
C GLY A 144 2.46 -10.63 -5.24
N GLY A 145 2.50 -9.62 -4.37
CA GLY A 145 3.72 -8.95 -3.95
C GLY A 145 4.52 -9.78 -2.94
N LYS A 146 5.71 -9.31 -2.54
CA LYS A 146 6.58 -9.99 -1.58
C LYS A 146 7.32 -8.99 -0.70
N ILE A 147 7.67 -9.38 0.52
CA ILE A 147 8.56 -8.61 1.39
C ILE A 147 9.90 -9.35 1.48
N LEU A 148 10.98 -8.69 1.07
CA LEU A 148 12.35 -9.18 1.15
C LEU A 148 13.05 -8.54 2.34
N VAL A 149 13.48 -9.37 3.29
CA VAL A 149 14.24 -8.94 4.46
C VAL A 149 15.70 -9.27 4.22
N LEU A 150 16.58 -8.26 4.20
CA LEU A 150 18.03 -8.43 3.99
C LEU A 150 18.77 -8.92 5.25
N ASP A 151 18.06 -9.01 6.37
CA ASP A 151 18.50 -9.48 7.68
C ASP A 151 19.84 -8.88 8.12
N GLN A 152 19.92 -7.55 8.10
CA GLN A 152 21.11 -6.80 8.50
C GLN A 152 21.02 -6.45 10.00
N PRO A 153 21.70 -7.18 10.91
CA PRO A 153 21.58 -6.97 12.36
C PRO A 153 22.07 -5.58 12.79
N GLU A 154 23.08 -5.03 12.10
CA GLU A 154 23.60 -3.68 12.36
C GLU A 154 22.54 -2.58 12.14
N SER A 155 21.51 -2.85 11.34
CA SER A 155 20.42 -1.91 11.08
C SER A 155 19.32 -1.95 12.13
N CYS A 156 19.39 -2.85 13.12
CA CYS A 156 18.34 -3.08 14.12
C CYS A 156 18.88 -3.03 15.57
N PRO A 157 19.39 -1.87 16.04
CA PRO A 157 19.95 -1.76 17.40
C PRO A 157 18.88 -1.99 18.48
N GLU A 158 19.19 -2.84 19.46
CA GLU A 158 18.31 -3.19 20.60
C GLU A 158 17.85 -1.96 21.40
N SER A 159 18.70 -0.93 21.48
CA SER A 159 18.40 0.33 22.17
C SER A 159 17.23 1.09 21.57
N GLU A 160 17.05 1.06 20.25
CA GLU A 160 15.88 1.67 19.59
C GLU A 160 14.61 0.84 19.81
N GLN A 161 14.74 -0.46 20.05
CA GLN A 161 13.60 -1.34 20.35
C GLN A 161 13.04 -1.06 21.74
N ALA A 162 13.91 -0.92 22.74
CA ALA A 162 13.51 -0.60 24.10
C ALA A 162 12.90 0.81 24.21
N ALA A 163 13.45 1.79 23.49
CA ALA A 163 12.94 3.16 23.48
C ALA A 163 11.54 3.29 22.86
N ASP A 164 11.16 2.40 21.94
CA ASP A 164 9.82 2.38 21.37
C ASP A 164 8.76 1.82 22.36
N LEU A 165 9.16 1.03 23.36
CA LEU A 165 8.26 0.37 24.31
C LEU A 165 8.03 1.16 25.62
N LEU A 166 8.80 2.23 25.85
CA LEU A 166 8.79 3.08 27.04
C LEU A 166 8.10 4.43 26.75
#